data_AF-F0SJN5-F1
#
_entry.id   AF-F0SJN5-F1
#
_cell.length_a   1.000
_cell.length_b   1.000
_cell.length_c   1.000
_cell.angle_alpha   90.00
_cell.angle_beta   90.00
_cell.angle_gamma   90.00
#
_symmetry.space_group_name_H-M   'P 1'
#
loop_
_entity.id
_entity.type
_entity.pdbx_description
1 polymer ?
#
loop_
_entity_poly.entity_id
_entity_poly.type
_entity_poly.pdbx_seq_one_letter_code
_entity_poly.pdbx_strand_id
1 'polypeptide(L)'
;MFEAVSWGAVLRVSQSAAQAAPFILTGFIVAAVFRRWLGPKNVQKLFGTGSWRSLPQAWAIGMLLPVCSLGVIPVMREMKRCGVSGGTILAFGLTAPLFNPLSVLYGLTLSEPMTIFAFSLCSLLVVTVIGLVFDRLFPPKEVIVEDEPSVPYGIKRILAVCVSMGREFWSWSTVYILIGLSGIVLLNVILPKSSFQTSVNGGDVWAPVLMTGVAIPAYATPMLAMSQLGTMFQHGNSVGAAFALLILGAGLNFGIIAWMIVAYGWKRSVSWMVILLAVVLGLGYGLEKPLYPTDIDPADHTHAFDVYCCPFDLNQIAYANAVWQKIQDDIRPEEIIGLISMAVIAVMGLGLKLADRRWSIEAWLTTQPAAEAQGKRYDIVLPSWVLASATMVGLVAVSVSMCFAYYPDPDECLEEIFIVKGEVLSAARSGHTDHAMYWIPVWEDWNRRLQVGVYLRKLELSDYHRFKAKIVADQLELLEHAMEDEETEEVKHYSTLLARAHARMTRAYRELP
;
A
#
# COMPACT_ATOMS: atom_id res chain seq x y z
N MET A 1 -29.76 -5.70 -11.57
CA MET A 1 -29.01 -4.45 -11.31
C MET A 1 -28.80 -4.19 -9.82
N PHE A 2 -29.83 -3.96 -9.00
CA PHE A 2 -29.64 -3.70 -7.56
C PHE A 2 -28.91 -4.82 -6.83
N GLU A 3 -29.25 -6.08 -7.09
CA GLU A 3 -28.56 -7.24 -6.50
C GLU A 3 -27.09 -7.36 -6.93
N ALA A 4 -26.79 -7.15 -8.22
CA ALA A 4 -25.41 -7.18 -8.71
C ALA A 4 -24.56 -6.10 -8.05
N VAL A 5 -25.10 -4.88 -7.91
CA VAL A 5 -24.41 -3.75 -7.28
C VAL A 5 -24.23 -3.98 -5.77
N SER A 6 -25.24 -4.51 -5.07
CA SER A 6 -25.13 -4.77 -3.63
C SER A 6 -24.13 -5.87 -3.32
N TRP A 7 -24.17 -6.99 -4.03
CA TRP A 7 -23.19 -8.07 -3.89
C TRP A 7 -21.79 -7.66 -4.35
N GLY A 8 -21.68 -6.84 -5.39
CA GLY A 8 -20.43 -6.22 -5.81
C GLY A 8 -19.83 -5.34 -4.72
N ALA A 9 -20.64 -4.51 -4.06
CA ALA A 9 -20.19 -3.69 -2.94
C ALA A 9 -19.71 -4.54 -1.76
N VAL A 10 -20.42 -5.63 -1.43
CA VAL A 10 -20.02 -6.57 -0.38
C VAL A 10 -18.67 -7.22 -0.71
N LEU A 11 -18.47 -7.66 -1.95
CA LEU A 11 -17.20 -8.24 -2.40
C LEU A 11 -16.06 -7.24 -2.28
N ARG A 12 -16.20 -6.04 -2.86
CA ARG A 12 -15.15 -5.01 -2.88
C ARG A 12 -14.77 -4.52 -1.49
N VAL A 13 -15.76 -4.30 -0.62
CA VAL A 13 -15.51 -3.90 0.77
C VAL A 13 -14.84 -5.03 1.55
N SER A 14 -15.27 -6.28 1.37
CA SER A 14 -14.65 -7.44 2.05
C SER A 14 -13.19 -7.61 1.64
N GLN A 15 -12.90 -7.59 0.33
CA GLN A 15 -11.53 -7.67 -0.20
C GLN A 15 -10.68 -6.52 0.34
N SER A 16 -11.18 -5.29 0.25
CA SER A 16 -10.42 -4.11 0.68
C SER A 16 -10.19 -4.08 2.19
N ALA A 17 -11.16 -4.54 2.98
CA ALA A 17 -11.01 -4.67 4.42
C ALA A 17 -10.00 -5.76 4.80
N ALA A 18 -9.99 -6.90 4.10
CA ALA A 18 -9.01 -7.96 4.29
C ALA A 18 -7.58 -7.48 3.98
N GLN A 19 -7.40 -6.85 2.82
CA GLN A 19 -6.11 -6.28 2.41
C GLN A 19 -5.65 -5.15 3.33
N ALA A 20 -6.57 -4.32 3.84
CA ALA A 20 -6.26 -3.21 4.74
C ALA A 20 -5.94 -3.66 6.18
N ALA A 21 -6.44 -4.82 6.60
CA ALA A 21 -6.37 -5.28 7.99
C ALA A 21 -4.96 -5.25 8.60
N PRO A 22 -3.91 -5.85 8.00
CA PRO A 22 -2.56 -5.81 8.55
C PRO A 22 -2.01 -4.38 8.67
N PHE A 23 -2.35 -3.49 7.73
CA PHE A 23 -1.92 -2.10 7.75
C PHE A 23 -2.65 -1.25 8.79
N ILE A 24 -3.94 -1.48 8.98
CA ILE A 24 -4.75 -0.86 10.04
C ILE A 24 -4.22 -1.28 11.42
N LEU A 25 -3.90 -2.55 11.58
CA LEU A 25 -3.29 -3.08 12.79
C LEU A 25 -1.96 -2.39 13.10
N THR A 26 -1.08 -2.25 12.11
CA THR A 26 0.16 -1.48 12.24
C THR A 26 -0.10 -0.04 12.66
N GLY A 27 -1.11 0.61 12.09
CA GLY A 27 -1.56 1.93 12.49
C GLY A 27 -1.92 2.05 13.97
N PHE A 28 -2.70 1.09 14.49
CA PHE A 28 -3.02 1.04 15.91
C PHE A 28 -1.81 0.78 16.80
N ILE A 29 -0.89 -0.09 16.38
CA ILE A 29 0.37 -0.35 17.09
C ILE A 29 1.20 0.93 17.17
N VAL A 30 1.41 1.61 16.04
CA VAL A 30 2.21 2.85 15.99
C VAL A 30 1.57 3.94 16.84
N ALA A 31 0.26 4.14 16.76
CA ALA A 31 -0.45 5.10 17.62
C ALA A 31 -0.30 4.75 19.12
N ALA A 32 -0.42 3.47 19.48
CA ALA A 32 -0.24 3.01 20.85
C ALA A 32 1.21 3.16 21.35
N VAL A 33 2.21 2.93 20.49
CA VAL A 33 3.63 3.16 20.79
C VAL A 33 3.91 4.65 20.97
N PHE A 34 3.38 5.50 20.09
CA PHE A 34 3.49 6.96 20.22
C PHE A 34 2.92 7.43 21.56
N ARG A 35 1.76 6.89 21.94
CA ARG A 35 1.11 7.19 23.22
C ARG A 35 1.88 6.68 24.44
N ARG A 36 2.24 5.39 24.48
CA ARG A 36 2.71 4.70 25.70
C ARG A 36 4.23 4.62 25.85
N TRP A 37 4.99 4.66 24.75
CA TRP A 37 6.46 4.53 24.79
C TRP A 37 7.16 5.87 24.63
N LEU A 38 6.76 6.64 23.62
CA LEU A 38 7.40 7.92 23.30
C LEU A 38 6.80 9.06 24.13
N GLY A 39 5.48 9.17 24.17
CA GLY A 39 4.79 10.31 24.77
C GLY A 39 4.90 11.59 23.92
N PRO A 40 4.12 12.64 24.24
CA PRO A 40 3.99 13.85 23.43
C PRO A 40 5.33 14.52 23.07
N LYS A 41 6.20 14.75 24.06
CA LYS A 41 7.48 15.45 23.85
C LYS A 41 8.42 14.71 22.89
N ASN A 42 8.52 13.39 23.01
CA ASN A 42 9.41 12.62 22.14
C ASN A 42 8.84 12.49 20.73
N VAL A 43 7.50 12.41 20.58
CA VAL A 43 6.85 12.44 19.26
C VAL A 43 7.10 13.79 18.56
N GLN A 44 6.92 14.92 19.27
CA GLN A 44 7.22 16.24 18.71
C GLN A 44 8.68 16.37 18.26
N LYS A 45 9.62 15.83 19.06
CA LYS A 45 11.05 15.81 18.75
C LYS A 45 11.39 14.90 17.57
N LEU A 46 10.75 13.74 17.46
CA LEU A 46 10.93 12.79 16.36
C LEU A 46 10.57 13.41 15.01
N PHE A 47 9.49 14.19 14.97
CA PHE A 47 9.03 14.90 13.77
C PHE A 47 9.58 16.33 13.65
N GLY A 48 10.51 16.74 14.51
CA GLY A 48 11.17 18.05 14.42
C GLY A 48 10.21 19.24 14.44
N THR A 49 9.14 19.17 15.23
CA THR A 49 8.06 20.18 15.25
C THR A 49 8.64 21.60 15.42
N GLY A 50 8.28 22.53 14.52
CA GLY A 50 8.78 23.91 14.55
C GLY A 50 10.11 24.15 13.83
N SER A 51 10.68 23.13 13.16
CA SER A 51 11.91 23.25 12.36
C SER A 51 11.65 23.02 10.87
N TRP A 52 12.49 23.58 10.01
CA TRP A 52 12.47 23.32 8.56
C TRP A 52 12.68 21.83 8.21
N ARG A 53 13.25 21.05 9.15
CA ARG A 53 13.48 19.61 9.00
C ARG A 53 12.22 18.77 9.18
N SER A 54 11.10 19.32 9.66
CA SER A 54 9.92 18.54 10.02
C SER A 54 9.29 17.81 8.83
N LEU A 55 9.22 18.47 7.66
CA LEU A 55 8.59 17.91 6.47
C LEU A 55 9.43 16.79 5.83
N PRO A 56 10.75 16.96 5.57
CA PRO A 56 11.58 15.85 5.11
C PRO A 56 11.62 14.68 6.10
N GLN A 57 11.62 14.95 7.41
CA GLN A 57 11.58 13.91 8.44
C GLN A 57 10.25 13.15 8.42
N ALA A 58 9.12 13.84 8.32
CA ALA A 58 7.81 13.22 8.21
C ALA A 58 7.68 12.36 6.96
N TRP A 59 8.21 12.81 5.82
CA TRP A 59 8.25 12.02 4.60
C TRP A 59 9.11 10.77 4.77
N ALA A 60 10.34 10.90 5.29
CA ALA A 60 11.24 9.76 5.51
C ALA A 60 10.67 8.73 6.50
N ILE A 61 10.10 9.19 7.62
CA ILE A 61 9.46 8.30 8.61
C ILE A 61 8.21 7.64 8.00
N GLY A 62 7.42 8.39 7.21
CA GLY A 62 6.26 7.87 6.51
C GLY A 62 6.63 6.70 5.60
N MET A 63 7.63 6.87 4.74
CA MET A 63 8.08 5.83 3.81
C MET A 63 8.62 4.57 4.50
N LEU A 64 9.07 4.68 5.75
CA LEU A 64 9.54 3.52 6.51
C LEU A 64 8.40 2.74 7.18
N LEU A 65 7.24 3.36 7.41
CA LEU A 65 6.15 2.72 8.13
C LEU A 65 5.23 1.95 7.17
N PRO A 66 5.00 0.63 7.39
CA PRO A 66 4.10 -0.16 6.57
C PRO A 66 2.65 0.09 7.00
N VAL A 67 2.12 1.26 6.65
CA VAL A 67 0.72 1.66 6.88
C VAL A 67 0.06 2.04 5.56
N CYS A 68 -1.25 1.88 5.48
CA CYS A 68 -2.09 2.34 4.37
C CYS A 68 -2.85 3.62 4.76
N SER A 69 -3.59 4.24 3.84
CA SER A 69 -4.35 5.45 4.14
C SER A 69 -5.48 5.25 5.14
N LEU A 70 -5.94 4.01 5.39
CA LEU A 70 -6.85 3.71 6.52
C LEU A 70 -6.07 3.56 7.83
N GLY A 71 -4.94 2.86 7.80
CA GLY A 71 -4.09 2.65 8.98
C GLY A 71 -3.36 3.90 9.47
N VAL A 72 -3.15 4.89 8.62
CA VAL A 72 -2.49 6.14 9.01
C VAL A 72 -3.40 7.05 9.86
N ILE A 73 -4.73 6.88 9.79
CA ILE A 73 -5.72 7.68 10.52
C ILE A 73 -5.47 7.69 12.05
N PRO A 74 -5.38 6.53 12.75
CA PRO A 74 -5.08 6.52 14.19
C PRO A 74 -3.73 7.18 14.51
N VAL A 75 -2.74 7.03 13.64
CA VAL A 75 -1.41 7.65 13.81
C VAL A 75 -1.50 9.17 13.71
N MET A 76 -2.20 9.70 12.69
CA MET A 76 -2.42 11.14 12.51
C MET A 76 -3.19 11.74 13.69
N ARG A 77 -4.18 11.01 14.23
CA ARG A 77 -4.92 11.40 15.42
C ARG A 77 -4.01 11.50 16.64
N GLU A 78 -3.13 10.53 16.85
CA GLU A 78 -2.16 10.57 17.95
C GLU A 78 -1.13 11.67 17.75
N MET A 79 -0.58 11.86 16.54
CA MET A 79 0.33 12.97 16.25
C MET A 79 -0.31 14.33 16.53
N LYS A 80 -1.61 14.49 16.19
CA LYS A 80 -2.38 15.69 16.51
C LYS A 80 -2.54 15.88 18.02
N ARG A 81 -2.83 14.79 18.75
CA ARG A 81 -2.89 14.79 20.21
C ARG A 81 -1.57 15.18 20.85
N CYS A 82 -0.45 14.72 20.28
CA CYS A 82 0.89 15.08 20.70
C CYS A 82 1.31 16.51 20.30
N GLY A 83 0.49 17.28 19.58
CA GLY A 83 0.79 18.66 19.23
C GLY A 83 1.76 18.85 18.05
N VAL A 84 1.91 17.86 17.17
CA VAL A 84 2.71 18.00 15.94
C VAL A 84 2.05 19.01 14.99
N SER A 85 2.85 19.73 14.18
CA SER A 85 2.32 20.74 13.24
C SER A 85 1.37 20.12 12.21
N GLY A 86 0.37 20.89 11.79
CA GLY A 86 -0.65 20.39 10.87
C GLY A 86 -0.09 19.97 9.52
N GLY A 87 0.79 20.78 8.94
CA GLY A 87 1.49 20.47 7.70
C GLY A 87 2.32 19.21 7.80
N THR A 88 3.01 18.99 8.93
CA THR A 88 3.80 17.78 9.18
C THR A 88 2.92 16.52 9.31
N ILE A 89 1.77 16.63 9.97
CA ILE A 89 0.81 15.51 10.08
C ILE A 89 0.23 15.15 8.71
N LEU A 90 -0.16 16.14 7.92
CA LEU A 90 -0.72 15.93 6.58
C LEU A 90 0.35 15.38 5.61
N ALA A 91 1.58 15.86 5.74
CA ALA A 91 2.73 15.37 4.99
C ALA A 91 3.02 13.89 5.28
N PHE A 92 3.08 13.52 6.56
CA PHE A 92 3.22 12.14 7.00
C PHE A 92 2.04 11.28 6.51
N GLY A 93 0.81 11.77 6.71
CA GLY A 93 -0.42 11.08 6.34
C GLY A 93 -0.50 10.73 4.86
N LEU A 94 -0.07 11.65 4.00
CA LEU A 94 -0.03 11.44 2.56
C LEU A 94 1.13 10.52 2.15
N THR A 95 2.30 10.63 2.79
CA THR A 95 3.50 9.86 2.38
C THR A 95 3.45 8.40 2.79
N ALA A 96 3.02 8.11 4.02
CA ALA A 96 3.12 6.78 4.59
C ALA A 96 2.51 5.64 3.73
N PRO A 97 1.35 5.84 3.09
CA PRO A 97 0.79 4.83 2.17
C PRO A 97 1.39 4.80 0.76
N LEU A 98 2.21 5.79 0.37
CA LEU A 98 2.70 5.91 -1.02
C LEU A 98 3.91 5.02 -1.30
N PHE A 99 4.93 5.09 -0.45
CA PHE A 99 6.23 4.46 -0.69
C PHE A 99 6.70 3.70 0.54
N ASN A 100 5.92 2.72 0.98
CA ASN A 100 6.46 1.74 1.92
C ASN A 100 7.50 0.85 1.21
N PRO A 101 8.42 0.18 1.93
CA PRO A 101 9.50 -0.56 1.30
C PRO A 101 8.99 -1.66 0.36
N LEU A 102 7.90 -2.35 0.73
CA LEU A 102 7.29 -3.40 -0.10
C LEU A 102 6.70 -2.85 -1.40
N SER A 103 6.05 -1.69 -1.36
CA SER A 103 5.48 -1.01 -2.52
C SER A 103 6.55 -0.47 -3.45
N VAL A 104 7.63 0.11 -2.93
CA VAL A 104 8.78 0.54 -3.76
C VAL A 104 9.33 -0.68 -4.49
N LEU A 105 9.52 -1.77 -3.76
CA LEU A 105 10.02 -3.01 -4.33
C LEU A 105 9.10 -3.59 -5.41
N TYR A 106 7.81 -3.70 -5.12
CA TYR A 106 6.83 -4.19 -6.08
C TYR A 106 6.72 -3.25 -7.30
N GLY A 107 6.84 -1.94 -7.09
CA GLY A 107 6.95 -0.94 -8.16
C GLY A 107 8.20 -1.13 -9.02
N LEU A 108 9.36 -1.46 -8.44
CA LEU A 108 10.59 -1.78 -9.18
C LEU A 108 10.46 -3.05 -10.03
N THR A 109 9.55 -3.95 -9.65
CA THR A 109 9.22 -5.20 -10.37
C THR A 109 8.33 -4.95 -11.58
N LEU A 110 7.49 -3.93 -11.51
CA LEU A 110 6.51 -3.61 -12.54
C LEU A 110 6.91 -2.45 -13.45
N SER A 111 7.85 -1.61 -13.03
CA SER A 111 8.18 -0.36 -13.72
C SER A 111 9.67 -0.09 -13.71
N GLU A 112 10.10 0.79 -14.61
CA GLU A 112 11.51 1.19 -14.67
C GLU A 112 11.93 1.88 -13.36
N PRO A 113 13.14 1.56 -12.83
CA PRO A 113 13.63 2.17 -11.60
C PRO A 113 13.60 3.70 -11.65
N MET A 114 13.91 4.29 -12.81
CA MET A 114 13.90 5.74 -13.02
C MET A 114 12.51 6.35 -12.76
N THR A 115 11.44 5.69 -13.20
CA THR A 115 10.06 6.14 -13.00
C THR A 115 9.67 6.09 -11.53
N ILE A 116 10.02 5.03 -10.81
CA ILE A 116 9.77 4.90 -9.37
C ILE A 116 10.53 5.97 -8.57
N PHE A 117 11.80 6.22 -8.92
CA PHE A 117 12.58 7.30 -8.31
C PHE A 117 11.98 8.68 -8.60
N ALA A 118 11.55 8.93 -9.85
CA ALA A 118 10.92 10.18 -10.23
C ALA A 118 9.59 10.39 -9.48
N PHE A 119 8.76 9.35 -9.36
CA PHE A 119 7.50 9.41 -8.62
C PHE A 119 7.74 9.62 -7.11
N SER A 120 8.74 8.96 -6.53
CA SER A 120 9.14 9.17 -5.14
C SER A 120 9.61 10.60 -4.90
N LEU A 121 10.46 11.15 -5.77
CA LEU A 121 10.93 12.54 -5.68
C LEU A 121 9.78 13.54 -5.87
N CYS A 122 8.90 13.30 -6.84
CA CYS A 122 7.71 14.12 -7.04
C CYS A 122 6.78 14.07 -5.84
N SER A 123 6.61 12.92 -5.19
CA SER A 123 5.83 12.82 -3.95
C SER A 123 6.44 13.62 -2.81
N LEU A 124 7.77 13.62 -2.66
CA LEU A 124 8.47 14.46 -1.70
C LEU A 124 8.20 15.94 -1.97
N LEU A 125 8.24 16.34 -3.25
CA LEU A 125 7.91 17.71 -3.66
C LEU A 125 6.45 18.06 -3.33
N VAL A 126 5.49 17.21 -3.70
CA VAL A 126 4.06 17.35 -3.38
C VAL A 126 3.89 17.59 -1.88
N VAL A 127 4.39 16.67 -1.08
CA VAL A 127 4.24 16.66 0.37
C VAL A 127 4.91 17.87 1.02
N THR A 128 6.11 18.24 0.55
CA THR A 128 6.85 19.38 1.09
C THR A 128 6.15 20.70 0.73
N VAL A 129 5.74 20.88 -0.52
CA VAL A 129 5.03 22.10 -0.97
C VAL A 129 3.72 22.24 -0.19
N ILE A 130 2.92 21.19 -0.13
CA ILE A 130 1.63 21.22 0.55
C ILE A 130 1.79 21.47 2.05
N GLY A 131 2.74 20.79 2.70
CA GLY A 131 3.03 20.98 4.12
C GLY A 131 3.49 22.41 4.44
N LEU A 132 4.41 22.95 3.63
CA LEU A 132 4.90 24.34 3.78
C LEU A 132 3.79 25.37 3.55
N VAL A 133 3.00 25.22 2.50
CA VAL A 133 1.91 26.14 2.19
C VAL A 133 0.84 26.06 3.28
N PHE A 134 0.51 24.86 3.78
CA PHE A 134 -0.44 24.68 4.86
C PHE A 134 0.03 25.35 6.16
N ASP A 135 1.28 25.11 6.58
CA ASP A 135 1.83 25.72 7.80
C ASP A 135 2.00 27.25 7.65
N ARG A 136 2.23 27.77 6.43
CA ARG A 136 2.23 29.23 6.18
C ARG A 136 0.84 29.85 6.22
N LEU A 137 -0.17 29.20 5.66
CA LEU A 137 -1.56 29.68 5.69
C LEU A 137 -2.18 29.53 7.08
N PHE A 138 -1.77 28.50 7.82
CA PHE A 138 -2.31 28.14 9.13
C PHE A 138 -1.17 27.87 10.12
N PRO A 139 -0.52 28.92 10.65
CA PRO A 139 0.61 28.78 11.56
C PRO A 139 0.30 27.85 12.73
N PRO A 140 1.23 26.93 13.07
CA PRO A 140 1.06 26.05 14.22
C PRO A 140 0.94 26.88 15.48
N LYS A 141 -0.10 26.60 16.29
CA LYS A 141 -0.21 27.14 17.64
C LYS A 141 0.55 26.22 18.58
N GLU A 142 1.35 26.78 19.47
CA GLU A 142 1.95 26.02 20.56
C GLU A 142 0.83 25.45 21.43
N VAL A 143 0.74 24.13 21.48
CA VAL A 143 -0.16 23.41 22.37
C VAL A 143 0.70 22.79 23.45
N ILE A 144 0.51 23.24 24.68
CA ILE A 144 1.10 22.57 25.85
C ILE A 144 0.29 21.28 26.03
N VAL A 145 0.90 20.15 25.70
CA VAL A 145 0.30 18.83 25.89
C VAL A 145 0.81 18.27 27.21
N GLU A 146 -0.10 17.99 28.14
CA GLU A 146 0.25 17.31 29.39
C GLU A 146 0.75 15.89 29.11
N ASP A 147 1.86 15.51 29.74
CA ASP A 147 2.38 14.15 29.64
C ASP A 147 1.48 13.22 30.48
N GLU A 148 0.96 12.17 29.84
CA GLU A 148 0.27 11.09 30.57
C GLU A 148 1.24 10.40 31.56
N PRO A 149 0.73 9.86 32.67
CA PRO A 149 1.55 9.15 33.64
C PRO A 149 2.33 8.01 32.96
N SER A 150 3.65 8.04 33.12
CA SER A 150 4.55 7.09 32.46
C SER A 150 4.31 5.67 32.96
N VAL A 151 4.09 4.73 32.03
CA VAL A 151 4.00 3.31 32.37
C VAL A 151 5.41 2.78 32.71
N PRO A 152 5.59 2.09 33.85
CA PRO A 152 6.88 1.48 34.21
C PRO A 152 7.38 0.50 33.14
N TYR A 153 8.69 0.37 33.04
CA TYR A 153 9.36 -0.53 32.10
C TYR A 153 8.99 -2.01 32.35
N GLY A 154 9.18 -2.85 31.32
CA GLY A 154 8.89 -4.29 31.38
C GLY A 154 7.51 -4.67 30.81
N ILE A 155 6.96 -5.79 31.28
CA ILE A 155 5.74 -6.41 30.73
C ILE A 155 4.53 -5.48 30.81
N LYS A 156 4.42 -4.67 31.86
CA LYS A 156 3.34 -3.66 32.00
C LYS A 156 3.29 -2.70 30.82
N ARG A 157 4.45 -2.34 30.24
CA ARG A 157 4.51 -1.44 29.08
C ARG A 157 3.99 -2.09 27.80
N ILE A 158 4.27 -3.38 27.60
CA ILE A 158 3.74 -4.16 26.46
C ILE A 158 2.22 -4.31 26.62
N LEU A 159 1.75 -4.66 27.81
CA LEU A 159 0.32 -4.74 28.10
C LEU A 159 -0.39 -3.39 27.90
N ALA A 160 0.25 -2.28 28.28
CA ALA A 160 -0.31 -0.95 28.05
C ALA A 160 -0.46 -0.61 26.56
N VAL A 161 0.46 -1.09 25.71
CA VAL A 161 0.32 -0.98 24.25
C VAL A 161 -0.89 -1.79 23.77
N CYS A 162 -1.02 -3.06 24.18
CA CYS A 162 -2.16 -3.91 23.79
C CYS A 162 -3.51 -3.31 24.24
N VAL A 163 -3.59 -2.82 25.48
CA VAL A 163 -4.78 -2.13 26.01
C VAL A 163 -5.07 -0.85 25.22
N SER A 164 -4.03 -0.09 24.87
CA SER A 164 -4.19 1.13 24.07
C SER A 164 -4.69 0.81 22.65
N MET A 165 -4.22 -0.26 22.02
CA MET A 165 -4.70 -0.73 20.71
C MET A 165 -6.18 -1.10 20.77
N GLY A 166 -6.60 -1.90 21.76
CA GLY A 166 -8.00 -2.29 21.94
C GLY A 166 -8.93 -1.08 22.17
N ARG A 167 -8.47 -0.08 22.93
CA ARG A 167 -9.22 1.16 23.14
C ARG A 167 -9.28 2.05 21.91
N GLU A 168 -8.17 2.13 21.15
CA GLU A 168 -8.11 2.91 19.92
C GLU A 168 -9.01 2.30 18.83
N PHE A 169 -9.13 0.98 18.77
CA PHE A 169 -10.08 0.27 17.89
C PHE A 169 -11.54 0.69 18.14
N TRP A 170 -11.93 0.97 19.38
CA TRP A 170 -13.30 1.42 19.71
C TRP A 170 -13.43 2.95 19.83
N SER A 171 -12.50 3.68 19.21
CA SER A 171 -12.49 5.14 19.17
C SER A 171 -13.03 5.69 17.83
N TRP A 172 -13.00 7.02 17.68
CA TRP A 172 -13.34 7.68 16.41
C TRP A 172 -12.48 7.24 15.21
N SER A 173 -11.32 6.62 15.41
CA SER A 173 -10.45 6.12 14.34
C SER A 173 -11.20 5.14 13.45
N THR A 174 -11.92 4.20 14.07
CA THR A 174 -12.70 3.19 13.34
C THR A 174 -13.87 3.80 12.59
N VAL A 175 -14.49 4.86 13.12
CA VAL A 175 -15.54 5.60 12.40
C VAL A 175 -14.98 6.21 11.12
N TYR A 176 -13.81 6.86 11.18
CA TYR A 176 -13.16 7.41 9.99
C TYR A 176 -12.70 6.31 9.03
N ILE A 177 -12.23 5.17 9.51
CA ILE A 177 -11.89 4.01 8.66
C ILE A 177 -13.13 3.51 7.90
N LEU A 178 -14.27 3.39 8.57
CA LEU A 178 -15.55 3.00 7.93
C LEU A 178 -16.00 4.05 6.90
N ILE A 179 -15.84 5.34 7.19
CA ILE A 179 -16.07 6.40 6.20
C ILE A 179 -15.13 6.26 5.01
N GLY A 180 -13.85 5.91 5.22
CA GLY A 180 -12.91 5.62 4.13
C GLY A 180 -13.39 4.49 3.21
N LEU A 181 -13.84 3.37 3.78
CA LEU A 181 -14.37 2.22 3.02
C LEU A 181 -15.65 2.56 2.23
N SER A 182 -16.41 3.59 2.64
CA SER A 182 -17.61 4.02 1.91
C SER A 182 -17.31 4.56 0.51
N GLY A 183 -16.09 5.04 0.24
CA GLY A 183 -15.67 5.47 -1.09
C GLY A 183 -15.67 4.33 -2.11
N ILE A 184 -15.34 3.12 -1.67
CA ILE A 184 -15.32 1.91 -2.49
C ILE A 184 -16.74 1.52 -2.89
N VAL A 185 -17.68 1.60 -1.95
CA VAL A 185 -19.11 1.38 -2.21
C VAL A 185 -19.63 2.40 -3.21
N LEU A 186 -19.24 3.68 -3.06
CA LEU A 186 -19.62 4.74 -3.99
C LEU A 186 -19.13 4.44 -5.42
N LEU A 187 -17.86 4.07 -5.58
CA LEU A 187 -17.32 3.72 -6.90
C LEU A 187 -18.01 2.51 -7.50
N ASN A 188 -18.22 1.44 -6.73
CA ASN A 188 -18.94 0.26 -7.21
C ASN A 188 -20.37 0.58 -7.69
N VAL A 189 -21.04 1.57 -7.09
CA VAL A 189 -22.38 2.01 -7.52
C VAL A 189 -22.30 2.88 -8.79
N ILE A 190 -21.30 3.76 -8.89
CA ILE A 190 -21.18 4.74 -9.98
C ILE A 190 -20.56 4.14 -11.25
N LEU A 191 -19.65 3.16 -11.10
CA LEU A 191 -18.85 2.60 -12.18
C LEU A 191 -19.33 1.19 -12.55
N PRO A 192 -20.15 1.06 -13.61
CA PRO A 192 -20.41 -0.23 -14.24
C PRO A 192 -19.11 -0.95 -14.64
N LYS A 193 -19.20 -2.27 -14.81
CA LYS A 193 -18.12 -3.08 -15.38
C LYS A 193 -17.62 -2.44 -16.69
N SER A 194 -16.31 -2.43 -16.91
CA SER A 194 -15.68 -1.95 -18.15
C SER A 194 -15.75 -0.44 -18.42
N SER A 195 -16.12 0.40 -17.42
CA SER A 195 -16.31 1.86 -17.61
C SER A 195 -15.06 2.64 -18.06
N PHE A 196 -13.86 2.07 -17.93
CA PHE A 196 -12.59 2.71 -18.27
C PHE A 196 -11.73 1.91 -19.24
N GLN A 197 -12.29 0.93 -19.95
CA GLN A 197 -11.49 0.08 -20.85
C GLN A 197 -10.78 0.88 -21.95
N THR A 198 -11.38 1.96 -22.46
CA THR A 198 -10.80 2.79 -23.53
C THR A 198 -10.50 4.22 -23.11
N SER A 199 -10.68 4.52 -21.82
CA SER A 199 -10.52 5.86 -21.26
C SER A 199 -9.23 5.88 -20.45
N VAL A 200 -8.49 7.00 -20.47
CA VAL A 200 -7.15 7.15 -19.83
C VAL A 200 -5.98 6.63 -20.70
N ASN A 201 -6.11 6.64 -22.03
CA ASN A 201 -4.99 6.33 -22.94
C ASN A 201 -3.90 7.41 -22.89
N GLY A 202 -2.67 7.03 -23.24
CA GLY A 202 -1.54 7.94 -23.33
C GLY A 202 -1.79 9.13 -24.26
N GLY A 203 -1.44 10.34 -23.79
CA GLY A 203 -1.62 11.57 -24.56
C GLY A 203 -3.01 12.21 -24.46
N ASP A 204 -3.98 11.59 -23.79
CA ASP A 204 -5.25 12.25 -23.46
C ASP A 204 -5.03 13.29 -22.36
N VAL A 205 -5.28 14.57 -22.68
CA VAL A 205 -5.15 15.69 -21.74
C VAL A 205 -6.15 15.58 -20.58
N TRP A 206 -7.25 14.86 -20.72
CA TRP A 206 -8.24 14.70 -19.66
C TRP A 206 -7.95 13.54 -18.71
N ALA A 207 -7.04 12.63 -19.09
CA ALA A 207 -6.73 11.43 -18.32
C ALA A 207 -6.34 11.71 -16.85
N PRO A 208 -5.41 12.65 -16.53
CA PRO A 208 -5.06 12.94 -15.13
C PRO A 208 -6.23 13.52 -14.30
N VAL A 209 -7.12 14.29 -14.92
CA VAL A 209 -8.27 14.93 -14.26
C VAL A 209 -9.36 13.91 -13.98
N LEU A 210 -9.68 13.07 -14.96
CA LEU A 210 -10.61 11.95 -14.76
C LEU A 210 -10.10 11.03 -13.66
N MET A 211 -8.81 10.69 -13.70
CA MET A 211 -8.22 9.81 -12.72
C MET A 211 -8.21 10.41 -11.31
N THR A 212 -8.02 11.73 -11.20
CA THR A 212 -8.15 12.44 -9.93
C THR A 212 -9.53 12.27 -9.29
N GLY A 213 -10.60 12.30 -10.10
CA GLY A 213 -11.97 12.10 -9.63
C GLY A 213 -12.23 10.69 -9.11
N VAL A 214 -11.66 9.67 -9.77
CA VAL A 214 -11.79 8.26 -9.39
C VAL A 214 -10.88 7.90 -8.21
N ALA A 215 -9.66 8.43 -8.18
CA ALA A 215 -8.65 8.06 -7.20
C ALA A 215 -9.04 8.44 -5.76
N ILE A 216 -9.65 9.61 -5.54
CA ILE A 216 -10.03 10.07 -4.19
C ILE A 216 -10.97 9.08 -3.45
N PRO A 217 -12.05 8.57 -4.06
CA PRO A 217 -12.91 7.55 -3.44
C PRO A 217 -12.37 6.11 -3.56
N ALA A 218 -11.42 5.84 -4.47
CA ALA A 218 -11.02 4.48 -4.83
C ALA A 218 -10.41 3.66 -3.70
N TYR A 219 -9.71 4.30 -2.74
CA TYR A 219 -8.89 3.64 -1.71
C TYR A 219 -8.09 2.46 -2.30
N ALA A 220 -6.85 2.72 -2.68
CA ALA A 220 -5.94 1.67 -3.08
C ALA A 220 -5.00 1.32 -1.91
N THR A 221 -4.86 0.03 -1.60
CA THR A 221 -3.74 -0.39 -0.75
C THR A 221 -2.42 -0.12 -1.46
N PRO A 222 -1.30 0.03 -0.73
CA PRO A 222 -0.01 0.35 -1.35
C PRO A 222 0.43 -0.70 -2.40
N MET A 223 0.08 -1.98 -2.20
CA MET A 223 0.33 -3.05 -3.18
C MET A 223 -0.56 -2.89 -4.41
N LEU A 224 -1.87 -2.68 -4.21
CA LEU A 224 -2.82 -2.49 -5.30
C LEU A 224 -2.48 -1.27 -6.15
N ALA A 225 -2.11 -0.15 -5.53
CA ALA A 225 -1.74 1.07 -6.26
C ALA A 225 -0.52 0.84 -7.18
N MET A 226 0.49 0.11 -6.69
CA MET A 226 1.68 -0.21 -7.48
C MET A 226 1.37 -1.24 -8.58
N SER A 227 0.50 -2.22 -8.30
CA SER A 227 -0.01 -3.16 -9.31
C SER A 227 -0.69 -2.42 -10.45
N GLN A 228 -1.58 -1.48 -10.13
CA GLN A 228 -2.28 -0.70 -11.15
C GLN A 228 -1.39 0.25 -11.90
N LEU A 229 -0.40 0.85 -11.24
CA LEU A 229 0.61 1.64 -11.92
C LEU A 229 1.36 0.79 -12.96
N GLY A 230 1.73 -0.45 -12.62
CA GLY A 230 2.37 -1.39 -13.53
C GLY A 230 1.53 -1.70 -14.76
N THR A 231 0.27 -2.12 -14.57
CA THR A 231 -0.65 -2.45 -15.66
C THR A 231 -0.96 -1.23 -16.54
N MET A 232 -1.08 -0.04 -15.94
CA MET A 232 -1.24 1.21 -16.68
C MET A 232 -0.06 1.48 -17.61
N PHE A 233 1.17 1.25 -17.16
CA PHE A 233 2.33 1.41 -18.03
C PHE A 233 2.38 0.35 -19.12
N GLN A 234 2.06 -0.91 -18.81
CA GLN A 234 2.02 -2.00 -19.79
C GLN A 234 1.02 -1.74 -20.92
N HIS A 235 -0.13 -1.14 -20.63
CA HIS A 235 -1.14 -0.79 -21.65
C HIS A 235 -0.93 0.58 -22.30
N GLY A 236 0.15 1.31 -21.95
CA GLY A 236 0.41 2.65 -22.50
C GLY A 236 -0.60 3.71 -22.05
N ASN A 237 -1.15 3.59 -20.83
CA ASN A 237 -2.01 4.61 -20.23
C ASN A 237 -1.21 5.87 -19.82
N SER A 238 -1.93 6.97 -19.59
CA SER A 238 -1.33 8.26 -19.18
C SER A 238 -0.49 8.14 -17.89
N VAL A 239 0.75 8.65 -17.94
CA VAL A 239 1.67 8.67 -16.79
C VAL A 239 1.19 9.64 -15.72
N GLY A 240 0.63 10.78 -16.11
CA GLY A 240 0.02 11.75 -15.22
C GLY A 240 -1.20 11.18 -14.49
N ALA A 241 -1.99 10.34 -15.16
CA ALA A 241 -3.09 9.60 -14.52
C ALA A 241 -2.57 8.56 -13.52
N ALA A 242 -1.53 7.80 -13.87
CA ALA A 242 -0.89 6.86 -12.95
C ALA A 242 -0.34 7.58 -11.71
N PHE A 243 0.29 8.74 -11.89
CA PHE A 243 0.77 9.57 -10.79
C PHE A 243 -0.38 10.08 -9.91
N ALA A 244 -1.48 10.57 -10.51
CA ALA A 244 -2.65 11.00 -9.76
C ALA A 244 -3.30 9.84 -8.97
N LEU A 245 -3.41 8.66 -9.58
CA LEU A 245 -3.88 7.44 -8.91
C LEU A 245 -2.97 7.07 -7.73
N LEU A 246 -1.66 7.11 -7.92
CA LEU A 246 -0.72 6.78 -6.86
C LEU A 246 -0.86 7.76 -5.69
N ILE A 247 -0.75 9.08 -5.95
CA ILE A 247 -0.78 10.10 -4.89
C ILE A 247 -2.15 10.15 -4.19
N LEU A 248 -3.24 10.18 -4.94
CA LEU A 248 -4.58 10.39 -4.37
C LEU A 248 -5.26 9.07 -3.98
N GLY A 249 -5.10 8.02 -4.78
CA GLY A 249 -5.73 6.72 -4.54
C GLY A 249 -5.07 5.95 -3.41
N ALA A 250 -3.74 5.94 -3.32
CA ALA A 250 -3.05 5.36 -2.18
C ALA A 250 -3.01 6.32 -0.99
N GLY A 251 -2.84 7.62 -1.23
CA GLY A 251 -2.62 8.64 -0.21
C GLY A 251 -3.87 9.19 0.49
N LEU A 252 -5.03 9.20 -0.17
CA LEU A 252 -6.27 9.73 0.38
C LEU A 252 -7.38 8.68 0.47
N ASN A 253 -8.39 9.03 1.26
CA ASN A 253 -9.71 8.42 1.26
C ASN A 253 -10.69 9.37 1.96
N PHE A 254 -11.99 9.07 1.89
CA PHE A 254 -13.02 9.87 2.57
C PHE A 254 -12.84 9.94 4.09
N GLY A 255 -12.23 8.93 4.72
CA GLY A 255 -11.93 8.92 6.14
C GLY A 255 -10.92 10.00 6.56
N ILE A 256 -9.82 10.14 5.80
CA ILE A 256 -8.81 11.20 6.01
C ILE A 256 -9.46 12.57 5.80
N ILE A 257 -10.28 12.73 4.77
CA ILE A 257 -10.97 14.00 4.47
C ILE A 257 -11.93 14.36 5.61
N ALA A 258 -12.75 13.42 6.06
CA ALA A 258 -13.67 13.61 7.17
C ALA A 258 -12.93 13.96 8.47
N TRP A 259 -11.85 13.23 8.78
CA TRP A 259 -11.00 13.53 9.92
C TRP A 259 -10.40 14.94 9.84
N MET A 260 -9.90 15.34 8.67
CA MET A 260 -9.28 16.64 8.46
C MET A 260 -10.31 17.78 8.67
N ILE A 261 -11.53 17.61 8.17
CA ILE A 261 -12.64 18.57 8.38
C ILE A 261 -12.96 18.72 9.86
N VAL A 262 -13.03 17.61 10.61
CA VAL A 262 -13.30 17.65 12.05
C VAL A 262 -12.12 18.23 12.84
N ALA A 263 -10.88 17.91 12.45
CA ALA A 263 -9.68 18.31 13.20
C ALA A 263 -9.21 19.75 12.93
N TYR A 264 -9.36 20.25 11.71
CA TYR A 264 -8.86 21.57 11.28
C TYR A 264 -9.96 22.52 10.82
N GLY A 265 -11.19 22.04 10.65
CA GLY A 265 -12.31 22.81 10.13
C GLY A 265 -12.40 22.80 8.60
N TRP A 266 -13.59 23.09 8.10
CA TRP A 266 -13.92 23.05 6.66
C TRP A 266 -13.01 23.93 5.79
N LYS A 267 -12.82 25.20 6.16
CA LYS A 267 -12.04 26.16 5.35
C LYS A 267 -10.58 25.72 5.13
N ARG A 268 -9.93 25.21 6.18
CA ARG A 268 -8.53 24.75 6.12
C ARG A 268 -8.40 23.50 5.28
N SER A 269 -9.35 22.58 5.46
CA SER A 269 -9.44 21.31 4.73
C SER A 269 -9.62 21.51 3.23
N VAL A 270 -10.55 22.40 2.84
CA VAL A 270 -10.79 22.74 1.43
C VAL A 270 -9.56 23.43 0.82
N SER A 271 -8.94 24.38 1.54
CA SER A 271 -7.73 25.05 1.05
C SER A 271 -6.60 24.05 0.78
N TRP A 272 -6.38 23.12 1.71
CA TRP A 272 -5.40 22.05 1.56
C TRP A 272 -5.72 21.14 0.37
N MET A 273 -6.98 20.73 0.21
CA MET A 273 -7.41 19.89 -0.90
C MET A 273 -7.16 20.58 -2.25
N VAL A 274 -7.53 21.86 -2.39
CA VAL A 274 -7.31 22.62 -3.63
C VAL A 274 -5.83 22.71 -3.97
N ILE A 275 -4.97 22.97 -2.98
CA ILE A 275 -3.52 23.02 -3.19
C ILE A 275 -2.98 21.64 -3.60
N LEU A 276 -3.41 20.58 -2.91
CA LEU A 276 -3.01 19.20 -3.25
C LEU A 276 -3.39 18.86 -4.69
N LEU A 277 -4.63 19.10 -5.10
CA LEU A 277 -5.09 18.82 -6.45
C LEU A 277 -4.34 19.65 -7.50
N ALA A 278 -4.09 20.94 -7.23
CA ALA A 278 -3.34 21.80 -8.14
C ALA A 278 -1.89 21.32 -8.33
N VAL A 279 -1.21 20.92 -7.25
CA VAL A 279 0.17 20.44 -7.31
C VAL A 279 0.25 19.05 -7.97
N VAL A 280 -0.67 18.13 -7.64
CA VAL A 280 -0.71 16.79 -8.22
C VAL A 280 -1.01 16.84 -9.71
N LEU A 281 -2.00 17.62 -10.14
CA LEU A 281 -2.31 17.79 -11.56
C LEU A 281 -1.17 18.50 -12.29
N GLY A 282 -0.61 19.57 -11.70
CA GLY A 282 0.51 20.31 -12.29
C GLY A 282 1.73 19.42 -12.53
N LEU A 283 2.09 18.57 -11.55
CA LEU A 283 3.17 17.61 -11.71
C LEU A 283 2.77 16.46 -12.64
N GLY A 284 1.55 15.93 -12.55
CA GLY A 284 1.06 14.86 -13.43
C GLY A 284 1.16 15.23 -14.90
N TYR A 285 0.71 16.44 -15.28
CA TYR A 285 0.88 16.96 -16.64
C TYR A 285 2.35 17.19 -17.02
N GLY A 286 3.19 17.58 -16.05
CA GLY A 286 4.62 17.74 -16.25
C GLY A 286 5.38 16.42 -16.47
N LEU A 287 4.88 15.33 -15.87
CA LEU A 287 5.48 13.99 -15.97
C LEU A 287 5.05 13.23 -17.23
N GLU A 288 3.95 13.64 -17.88
CA GLU A 288 3.39 12.95 -19.04
C GLU A 288 4.43 12.74 -20.16
N LYS A 289 5.11 13.80 -20.60
CA LYS A 289 6.10 13.69 -21.70
C LYS A 289 7.44 13.04 -21.32
N PRO A 290 8.10 13.39 -20.20
CA PRO A 290 9.45 12.89 -19.89
C PRO A 290 9.48 11.40 -19.48
N LEU A 291 8.37 10.84 -19.01
CA LEU A 291 8.30 9.47 -18.51
C LEU A 291 7.35 8.57 -19.33
N TYR A 292 6.83 9.05 -20.47
CA TYR A 292 6.00 8.21 -21.33
C TYR A 292 6.82 7.05 -21.88
N PRO A 293 6.38 5.80 -21.71
CA PRO A 293 7.10 4.66 -22.25
C PRO A 293 7.07 4.71 -23.78
N THR A 294 8.26 4.72 -24.40
CA THR A 294 8.39 4.80 -25.88
C THR A 294 8.48 3.42 -26.55
N ASP A 295 8.64 2.36 -25.76
CA ASP A 295 8.88 0.98 -26.22
C ASP A 295 7.63 0.06 -26.11
N ILE A 296 6.44 0.65 -26.01
CA ILE A 296 5.16 -0.05 -25.79
C ILE A 296 4.19 0.32 -26.91
N ASP A 297 3.68 -0.70 -27.60
CA ASP A 297 2.52 -0.52 -28.49
C ASP A 297 1.28 -0.34 -27.60
N PRO A 298 0.56 0.80 -27.68
CA PRO A 298 -0.59 1.05 -26.83
C PRO A 298 -1.66 -0.03 -27.05
N ALA A 299 -2.12 -0.66 -25.97
CA ALA A 299 -3.24 -1.60 -26.05
C ALA A 299 -4.53 -0.82 -26.34
N ASP A 300 -5.39 -1.35 -27.20
CA ASP A 300 -6.68 -0.71 -27.52
C ASP A 300 -7.69 -0.74 -26.34
N HIS A 301 -7.40 -1.53 -25.29
CA HIS A 301 -8.20 -1.60 -24.07
C HIS A 301 -7.35 -1.88 -22.81
N THR A 302 -7.81 -1.44 -21.64
CA THR A 302 -7.14 -1.65 -20.34
C THR A 302 -8.06 -2.25 -19.29
N HIS A 303 -7.56 -3.25 -18.57
CA HIS A 303 -8.22 -3.87 -17.41
C HIS A 303 -7.76 -3.29 -16.07
N ALA A 304 -6.84 -2.32 -16.08
CA ALA A 304 -6.26 -1.73 -14.86
C ALA A 304 -7.33 -1.13 -13.92
N PHE A 305 -8.44 -0.66 -14.47
CA PHE A 305 -9.47 0.02 -13.69
C PHE A 305 -10.61 -0.89 -13.24
N ASP A 306 -10.65 -2.14 -13.69
CA ASP A 306 -11.74 -3.07 -13.37
C ASP A 306 -11.83 -3.33 -11.86
N VAL A 307 -10.74 -3.18 -11.11
CA VAL A 307 -10.72 -3.31 -9.64
C VAL A 307 -11.58 -2.26 -8.95
N TYR A 308 -11.80 -1.09 -9.56
CA TYR A 308 -12.62 -0.01 -9.01
C TYR A 308 -14.09 -0.07 -9.48
N CYS A 309 -14.38 -0.92 -10.47
CA CYS A 309 -15.71 -1.07 -11.06
C CYS A 309 -16.52 -2.18 -10.37
N CYS A 310 -17.84 -2.18 -10.64
CA CYS A 310 -18.72 -3.28 -10.28
C CYS A 310 -18.24 -4.59 -10.94
N PRO A 311 -17.97 -5.66 -10.17
CA PRO A 311 -17.32 -6.87 -10.69
C PRO A 311 -18.28 -7.82 -11.44
N PHE A 312 -19.59 -7.62 -11.32
CA PHE A 312 -20.58 -8.56 -11.84
C PHE A 312 -21.35 -8.03 -13.05
N ASP A 313 -21.61 -8.91 -14.01
CA ASP A 313 -22.53 -8.64 -15.11
C ASP A 313 -23.98 -8.64 -14.62
N LEU A 314 -24.83 -7.79 -15.20
CA LEU A 314 -26.21 -7.60 -14.78
C LEU A 314 -27.09 -8.86 -14.93
N ASN A 315 -26.62 -9.86 -15.67
CA ASN A 315 -27.35 -11.08 -16.03
C ASN A 315 -26.83 -12.35 -15.34
N GLN A 316 -25.85 -12.25 -14.44
CA GLN A 316 -25.30 -13.43 -13.76
C GLN A 316 -26.32 -14.01 -12.75
N ILE A 317 -26.35 -15.33 -12.62
CA ILE A 317 -27.18 -16.06 -11.65
C ILE A 317 -26.32 -16.41 -10.44
N ALA A 318 -26.89 -16.35 -9.22
CA ALA A 318 -26.23 -16.74 -7.97
C ALA A 318 -25.01 -15.89 -7.53
N TYR A 319 -25.16 -14.56 -7.51
CA TYR A 319 -24.14 -13.61 -7.05
C TYR A 319 -23.52 -13.96 -5.69
N ALA A 320 -24.29 -14.42 -4.71
CA ALA A 320 -23.80 -14.74 -3.37
C ALA A 320 -22.71 -15.84 -3.38
N ASN A 321 -22.90 -16.89 -4.19
CA ASN A 321 -21.92 -17.98 -4.30
C ASN A 321 -20.66 -17.50 -5.02
N ALA A 322 -20.82 -16.69 -6.08
CA ALA A 322 -19.70 -16.09 -6.81
C ALA A 322 -18.87 -15.15 -5.92
N VAL A 323 -19.53 -14.35 -5.06
CA VAL A 323 -18.86 -13.51 -4.05
C VAL A 323 -18.06 -14.38 -3.10
N TRP A 324 -18.65 -15.43 -2.55
CA TRP A 324 -17.96 -16.29 -1.58
C TRP A 324 -16.74 -16.98 -2.18
N GLN A 325 -16.88 -17.51 -3.40
CA GLN A 325 -15.80 -18.14 -4.14
C GLN A 325 -14.65 -17.14 -4.40
N LYS A 326 -14.95 -15.95 -4.93
CA LYS A 326 -13.94 -14.91 -5.15
C LYS A 326 -13.25 -14.45 -3.87
N ILE A 327 -13.97 -14.36 -2.76
CA ILE A 327 -13.38 -14.04 -1.45
C ILE A 327 -12.39 -15.13 -1.01
N GLN A 328 -12.70 -16.39 -1.26
CA GLN A 328 -11.80 -17.50 -0.92
C GLN A 328 -10.56 -17.55 -1.81
N ASP A 329 -10.72 -17.22 -3.09
CA ASP A 329 -9.63 -17.26 -4.07
C ASP A 329 -8.68 -16.05 -3.95
N ASP A 330 -9.21 -14.86 -3.65
CA ASP A 330 -8.43 -13.61 -3.65
C ASP A 330 -7.73 -13.29 -2.32
N ILE A 331 -8.27 -13.78 -1.18
CA ILE A 331 -7.72 -13.42 0.14
C ILE A 331 -6.46 -14.24 0.44
N ARG A 332 -5.35 -13.53 0.62
CA ARG A 332 -4.05 -14.14 0.90
C ARG A 332 -3.89 -14.55 2.38
N PRO A 333 -3.03 -15.53 2.71
CA PRO A 333 -2.85 -16.00 4.09
C PRO A 333 -2.48 -14.89 5.10
N GLU A 334 -1.64 -13.94 4.70
CA GLU A 334 -1.25 -12.79 5.52
C GLU A 334 -2.42 -11.85 5.87
N GLU A 335 -3.41 -11.74 4.98
CA GLU A 335 -4.60 -10.91 5.16
C GLU A 335 -5.56 -11.57 6.16
N ILE A 336 -5.68 -12.90 6.12
CA ILE A 336 -6.43 -13.69 7.10
C ILE A 336 -5.85 -13.51 8.50
N ILE A 337 -4.52 -13.61 8.64
CA ILE A 337 -3.84 -13.39 9.93
C ILE A 337 -4.10 -11.96 10.44
N GLY A 338 -4.07 -10.97 9.54
CA GLY A 338 -4.41 -9.59 9.86
C GLY A 338 -5.84 -9.44 10.39
N LEU A 339 -6.82 -10.04 9.71
CA LEU A 339 -8.23 -10.03 10.11
C LEU A 339 -8.46 -10.70 11.46
N ILE A 340 -7.88 -11.89 11.68
CA ILE A 340 -7.99 -12.61 12.96
C ILE A 340 -7.41 -11.76 14.09
N SER A 341 -6.23 -11.18 13.87
CA SER A 341 -5.55 -10.32 14.86
C SER A 341 -6.39 -9.08 15.19
N MET A 342 -6.97 -8.43 14.18
CA MET A 342 -7.91 -7.32 14.39
C MET A 342 -9.16 -7.74 15.16
N ALA A 343 -9.73 -8.91 14.87
CA ALA A 343 -10.88 -9.43 15.59
C ALA A 343 -10.57 -9.69 17.07
N VAL A 344 -9.40 -10.27 17.37
CA VAL A 344 -8.93 -10.47 18.76
C VAL A 344 -8.81 -9.13 19.50
N ILE A 345 -8.23 -8.11 18.87
CA ILE A 345 -8.09 -6.77 19.46
C ILE A 345 -9.45 -6.10 19.63
N ALA A 346 -10.38 -6.28 18.69
CA ALA A 346 -11.74 -5.77 18.78
C ALA A 346 -12.48 -6.38 19.98
N VAL A 347 -12.43 -7.71 20.14
CA VAL A 347 -13.06 -8.41 21.27
C VAL A 347 -12.41 -8.00 22.59
N MET A 348 -11.08 -7.96 22.65
CA MET A 348 -10.35 -7.48 23.82
C MET A 348 -10.75 -6.05 24.19
N GLY A 349 -10.76 -5.14 23.21
CA GLY A 349 -11.15 -3.74 23.40
C GLY A 349 -12.59 -3.57 23.85
N LEU A 350 -13.51 -4.39 23.35
CA LEU A 350 -14.91 -4.39 23.78
C LEU A 350 -15.04 -4.89 25.23
N GLY A 351 -14.35 -5.98 25.56
CA GLY A 351 -14.27 -6.49 26.92
C GLY A 351 -13.73 -5.45 27.90
N LEU A 352 -12.66 -4.74 27.53
CA LEU A 352 -12.12 -3.62 28.29
C LEU A 352 -13.12 -2.47 28.42
N LYS A 353 -13.82 -2.09 27.36
CA LYS A 353 -14.82 -1.01 27.38
C LYS A 353 -16.00 -1.33 28.30
N LEU A 354 -16.40 -2.61 28.38
CA LEU A 354 -17.50 -3.07 29.23
C LEU A 354 -17.07 -3.28 30.69
N ALA A 355 -15.92 -3.91 30.93
CA ALA A 355 -15.46 -4.30 32.27
C ALA A 355 -14.65 -3.21 32.99
N ASP A 356 -13.89 -2.39 32.26
CA ASP A 356 -12.98 -1.37 32.80
C ASP A 356 -13.56 0.05 32.68
N ARG A 357 -14.87 0.21 32.97
CA ARG A 357 -15.56 1.51 32.89
C ARG A 357 -15.00 2.55 33.87
N ARG A 358 -14.30 2.12 34.92
CA ARG A 358 -13.66 2.95 35.95
C ARG A 358 -12.15 3.18 35.74
N TRP A 359 -11.57 2.71 34.62
CA TRP A 359 -10.12 2.85 34.33
C TRP A 359 -9.20 2.22 35.40
N SER A 360 -9.65 1.16 36.08
CA SER A 360 -8.88 0.46 37.12
C SER A 360 -7.66 -0.26 36.54
N ILE A 361 -7.75 -0.75 35.30
CA ILE A 361 -6.61 -1.38 34.61
C ILE A 361 -5.55 -0.34 34.28
N GLU A 362 -5.96 0.86 33.86
CA GLU A 362 -5.03 1.97 33.60
C GLU A 362 -4.33 2.42 34.89
N ALA A 363 -5.07 2.53 35.99
CA ALA A 363 -4.49 2.83 37.30
C ALA A 363 -3.45 1.78 37.72
N TRP A 364 -3.73 0.49 37.51
CA TRP A 364 -2.80 -0.60 37.81
C TRP A 364 -1.55 -0.60 36.91
N LEU A 365 -1.74 -0.31 35.62
CA LEU A 365 -0.65 -0.22 34.64
C LEU A 365 0.28 0.95 34.96
N THR A 366 -0.27 2.08 35.41
CA THR A 366 0.48 3.31 35.73
C THR A 366 0.98 3.34 37.17
N THR A 367 0.58 2.38 38.01
CA THR A 367 1.11 2.24 39.38
C THR A 367 2.61 1.99 39.32
N GLN A 368 3.39 2.97 39.74
CA GLN A 368 4.84 2.84 39.84
C GLN A 368 5.17 1.81 40.92
N PRO A 369 6.07 0.84 40.66
CA PRO A 369 6.57 -0.03 41.72
C PRO A 369 7.20 0.84 42.82
N ALA A 370 7.02 0.42 44.08
CA ALA A 370 7.76 1.01 45.20
C ALA A 370 9.25 1.00 44.86
N ALA A 371 9.95 2.11 45.13
CA ALA A 371 11.35 2.26 44.79
C ALA A 371 12.16 1.06 45.27
N GLU A 372 12.57 0.18 44.36
CA GLU A 372 13.36 -0.98 44.73
C GLU A 372 14.48 -1.27 43.72
N ALA A 373 15.67 -1.31 44.34
CA ALA A 373 16.92 -1.94 43.94
C ALA A 373 17.52 -1.52 42.59
N GLN A 374 18.65 -0.81 42.69
CA GLN A 374 19.73 -0.77 41.70
C GLN A 374 19.84 -2.13 41.00
N GLY A 375 19.44 -2.15 39.72
CA GLY A 375 19.19 -3.35 38.95
C GLY A 375 20.43 -4.21 38.73
N LYS A 376 20.18 -5.51 38.58
CA LYS A 376 21.12 -6.50 38.04
C LYS A 376 21.83 -5.95 36.80
N ARG A 377 23.02 -6.46 36.49
CA ARG A 377 23.92 -5.99 35.41
C ARG A 377 23.27 -5.83 34.01
N TYR A 378 22.12 -6.44 33.77
CA TYR A 378 21.36 -6.40 32.51
C TYR A 378 20.06 -5.58 32.56
N ASP A 379 19.67 -5.03 33.71
CA ASP A 379 18.45 -4.25 33.88
C ASP A 379 18.76 -2.75 33.76
N ILE A 380 19.09 -2.34 32.52
CA ILE A 380 19.52 -0.97 32.18
C ILE A 380 18.34 -0.21 31.59
N VAL A 381 18.03 0.94 32.16
CA VAL A 381 17.05 1.88 31.59
C VAL A 381 17.64 2.53 30.35
N LEU A 382 17.13 2.15 29.18
CA LEU A 382 17.56 2.74 27.91
C LEU A 382 16.94 4.14 27.72
N PRO A 383 17.74 5.16 27.35
CA PRO A 383 17.22 6.47 26.97
C PRO A 383 16.27 6.35 25.76
N SER A 384 15.24 7.19 25.71
CA SER A 384 14.23 7.17 24.63
C SER A 384 14.81 7.33 23.23
N TRP A 385 15.92 8.07 23.08
CA TRP A 385 16.60 8.24 21.80
C TRP A 385 17.30 6.95 21.34
N VAL A 386 17.86 6.16 22.27
CA VAL A 386 18.50 4.87 21.96
C VAL A 386 17.46 3.87 21.49
N LEU A 387 16.30 3.82 22.16
CA LEU A 387 15.17 3.02 21.72
C LEU A 387 14.69 3.45 20.33
N ALA A 388 14.46 4.75 20.12
CA ALA A 388 14.03 5.26 18.82
C ALA A 388 15.04 4.93 17.70
N SER A 389 16.34 5.11 17.95
CA SER A 389 17.38 4.75 16.97
C SER A 389 17.47 3.25 16.73
N ALA A 390 17.40 2.42 17.79
CA ALA A 390 17.46 0.97 17.68
C ALA A 390 16.24 0.42 16.93
N THR A 391 15.04 0.95 17.19
CA THR A 391 13.83 0.59 16.45
C THR A 391 13.91 1.03 14.99
N MET A 392 14.42 2.23 14.71
CA MET A 392 14.58 2.72 13.34
C MET A 392 15.60 1.86 12.55
N VAL A 393 16.77 1.60 13.13
CA VAL A 393 17.81 0.75 12.53
C VAL A 393 17.31 -0.67 12.36
N GLY A 394 16.63 -1.22 13.38
CA GLY A 394 16.03 -2.55 13.31
C GLY A 394 14.98 -2.66 12.22
N LEU A 395 14.12 -1.64 12.07
CA LEU A 395 13.11 -1.60 11.01
C LEU A 395 13.77 -1.53 9.63
N VAL A 396 14.78 -0.67 9.43
CA VAL A 396 15.55 -0.60 8.17
C VAL A 396 16.22 -1.95 7.88
N ALA A 397 16.88 -2.56 8.86
CA ALA A 397 17.55 -3.85 8.71
C ALA A 397 16.56 -4.96 8.33
N VAL A 398 15.40 -5.04 9.00
CA VAL A 398 14.35 -6.02 8.68
C VAL A 398 13.77 -5.76 7.29
N SER A 399 13.51 -4.50 6.91
CA SER A 399 13.02 -4.15 5.58
C SER A 399 14.01 -4.54 4.48
N VAL A 400 15.31 -4.30 4.70
CA VAL A 400 16.36 -4.72 3.76
C VAL A 400 16.45 -6.25 3.71
N SER A 401 16.45 -6.95 4.84
CA SER A 401 16.49 -8.42 4.84
C SER A 401 15.26 -9.03 4.15
N MET A 402 14.07 -8.47 4.39
CA MET A 402 12.83 -8.90 3.76
C MET A 402 12.82 -8.63 2.25
N CYS A 403 13.47 -7.55 1.79
CA CYS A 403 13.70 -7.28 0.38
C CYS A 403 14.50 -8.41 -0.28
N PHE A 404 15.64 -8.79 0.28
CA PHE A 404 16.46 -9.88 -0.25
C PHE A 404 15.80 -11.26 -0.13
N ALA A 405 14.90 -11.45 0.85
CA ALA A 405 14.11 -12.67 0.97
C ALA A 405 12.97 -12.74 -0.07
N TYR A 406 12.36 -11.61 -0.43
CA TYR A 406 11.28 -11.56 -1.43
C TYR A 406 11.81 -11.62 -2.87
N TYR A 407 12.99 -11.05 -3.13
CA TYR A 407 13.73 -11.17 -4.39
C TYR A 407 14.92 -12.12 -4.20
N PRO A 408 14.68 -13.44 -4.27
CA PRO A 408 15.72 -14.42 -4.05
C PRO A 408 16.80 -14.34 -5.13
N ASP A 409 17.81 -15.19 -4.98
CA ASP A 409 18.92 -15.21 -5.93
C ASP A 409 18.44 -15.57 -7.34
N PRO A 410 19.08 -15.05 -8.42
CA PRO A 410 18.70 -15.41 -9.78
C PRO A 410 18.65 -16.92 -10.03
N ASP A 411 19.53 -17.71 -9.42
CA ASP A 411 19.50 -19.17 -9.58
C ASP A 411 18.26 -19.80 -8.95
N GLU A 412 17.86 -19.36 -7.76
CA GLU A 412 16.63 -19.82 -7.07
C GLU A 412 15.38 -19.40 -7.87
N CYS A 413 15.34 -18.17 -8.40
CA CYS A 413 14.26 -17.75 -9.29
C CYS A 413 14.16 -18.65 -10.54
N LEU A 414 15.30 -19.01 -11.14
CA LEU A 414 15.32 -19.87 -12.33
C LEU A 414 14.88 -21.30 -12.03
N GLU A 415 15.13 -21.80 -10.82
CA GLU A 415 14.62 -23.10 -10.35
C GLU A 415 13.10 -23.08 -10.18
N GLU A 416 12.55 -22.06 -9.53
CA GLU A 416 11.10 -21.91 -9.36
C GLU A 416 10.39 -21.73 -10.72
N ILE A 417 10.94 -20.92 -11.61
CA ILE A 417 10.42 -20.78 -12.98
C ILE A 417 10.43 -22.12 -13.72
N PHE A 418 11.44 -22.96 -13.50
CA PHE A 418 11.49 -24.28 -14.13
C PHE A 418 10.35 -25.21 -13.66
N ILE A 419 9.98 -25.14 -12.38
CA ILE A 419 8.84 -25.88 -11.82
C ILE A 419 7.54 -25.36 -12.43
N VAL A 420 7.31 -24.05 -12.37
CA VAL A 420 6.09 -23.39 -12.90
C VAL A 420 5.92 -23.66 -14.40
N LYS A 421 7.02 -23.65 -15.15
CA LYS A 421 7.03 -24.01 -16.57
C LYS A 421 6.45 -25.41 -16.82
N GLY A 422 6.76 -26.37 -15.96
CA GLY A 422 6.20 -27.71 -16.03
C GLY A 422 4.68 -27.70 -15.95
N GLU A 423 4.15 -26.97 -14.97
CA GLU A 423 2.70 -26.84 -14.74
C GLU A 423 1.98 -26.16 -15.90
N VAL A 424 2.49 -25.00 -16.35
CA VAL A 424 1.88 -24.23 -17.46
C VAL A 424 1.89 -25.03 -18.76
N LEU A 425 3.05 -25.55 -19.18
CA LEU A 425 3.15 -26.25 -20.47
C LEU A 425 2.43 -27.60 -20.48
N SER A 426 2.38 -28.29 -19.35
CA SER A 426 1.62 -29.54 -19.21
C SER A 426 0.12 -29.27 -19.27
N ALA A 427 -0.36 -28.27 -18.54
CA ALA A 427 -1.77 -27.88 -18.52
C ALA A 427 -2.26 -27.38 -19.88
N ALA A 428 -1.49 -26.47 -20.51
CA ALA A 428 -1.80 -25.92 -21.83
C ALA A 428 -1.94 -27.02 -22.89
N ARG A 429 -1.00 -27.97 -22.93
CA ARG A 429 -1.05 -29.08 -23.90
C ARG A 429 -2.13 -30.12 -23.63
N SER A 430 -2.56 -30.23 -22.37
CA SER A 430 -3.59 -31.18 -21.94
C SER A 430 -5.00 -30.59 -22.00
N GLY A 431 -5.16 -29.30 -22.34
CA GLY A 431 -6.44 -28.60 -22.40
C GLY A 431 -7.02 -28.25 -21.02
N HIS A 432 -6.21 -28.25 -19.96
CA HIS A 432 -6.64 -27.82 -18.62
C HIS A 432 -6.47 -26.31 -18.47
N THR A 433 -7.36 -25.55 -19.12
CA THR A 433 -7.26 -24.08 -19.20
C THR A 433 -7.20 -23.43 -17.83
N ASP A 434 -8.13 -23.76 -16.93
CA ASP A 434 -8.19 -23.19 -15.58
C ASP A 434 -6.87 -23.36 -14.80
N HIS A 435 -6.20 -24.49 -14.97
CA HIS A 435 -4.94 -24.76 -14.27
C HIS A 435 -3.79 -23.93 -14.85
N ALA A 436 -3.71 -23.77 -16.17
CA ALA A 436 -2.70 -22.92 -16.78
C ALA A 436 -2.95 -21.43 -16.44
N MET A 437 -4.21 -20.99 -16.44
CA MET A 437 -4.60 -19.62 -16.07
C MET A 437 -4.22 -19.26 -14.64
N TYR A 438 -4.18 -20.24 -13.74
CA TYR A 438 -3.65 -20.03 -12.39
C TYR A 438 -2.12 -19.85 -12.38
N TRP A 439 -1.38 -20.65 -13.16
CA TRP A 439 0.09 -20.68 -13.12
C TRP A 439 0.79 -19.68 -14.05
N ILE A 440 0.14 -19.19 -15.10
CA ILE A 440 0.69 -18.17 -16.01
C ILE A 440 1.05 -16.89 -15.23
N PRO A 441 0.16 -16.29 -14.41
CA PRO A 441 0.50 -15.13 -13.59
C PRO A 441 1.63 -15.39 -12.60
N VAL A 442 1.73 -16.62 -12.08
CA VAL A 442 2.82 -17.03 -11.17
C VAL A 442 4.16 -17.07 -11.90
N TRP A 443 4.19 -17.53 -13.15
CA TRP A 443 5.40 -17.48 -13.98
C TRP A 443 5.80 -16.02 -14.22
N GLU A 444 4.86 -15.17 -14.62
CA GLU A 444 5.15 -13.76 -14.84
C GLU A 444 5.75 -13.09 -13.60
N ASP A 445 5.18 -13.32 -12.42
CA ASP A 445 5.68 -12.76 -11.16
C ASP A 445 7.14 -13.19 -10.92
N TRP A 446 7.45 -14.48 -11.07
CA TRP A 446 8.82 -14.97 -10.95
C TRP A 446 9.78 -14.38 -12.00
N ASN A 447 9.33 -14.22 -13.25
CA ASN A 447 10.11 -13.58 -14.31
C ASN A 447 10.45 -12.12 -14.00
N ARG A 448 9.55 -11.39 -13.33
CA ARG A 448 9.79 -10.01 -12.88
C ARG A 448 10.69 -9.99 -11.64
N ARG A 449 10.46 -10.89 -10.67
CA ARG A 449 11.33 -11.03 -9.48
C ARG A 449 12.77 -11.36 -9.85
N LEU A 450 13.00 -12.17 -10.88
CA LEU A 450 14.33 -12.46 -11.42
C LEU A 450 15.05 -11.17 -11.85
N GLN A 451 14.37 -10.30 -12.61
CA GLN A 451 14.94 -9.03 -13.08
C GLN A 451 15.34 -8.12 -11.91
N VAL A 452 14.45 -7.97 -10.93
CA VAL A 452 14.70 -7.14 -9.74
C VAL A 452 15.74 -7.75 -8.82
N GLY A 453 15.74 -9.08 -8.66
CA GLY A 453 16.72 -9.81 -7.86
C GLY A 453 18.15 -9.63 -8.37
N VAL A 454 18.34 -9.60 -9.70
CA VAL A 454 19.62 -9.24 -10.33
C VAL A 454 19.96 -7.77 -10.06
N TYR A 455 19.03 -6.85 -10.31
CA TYR A 455 19.27 -5.41 -10.12
C TYR A 455 19.61 -5.07 -8.67
N LEU A 456 18.96 -5.67 -7.68
CA LEU A 456 19.26 -5.43 -6.26
C LEU A 456 20.67 -5.86 -5.85
N ARG A 457 21.21 -6.93 -6.47
CA ARG A 457 22.54 -7.48 -6.17
C ARG A 457 23.65 -6.81 -6.96
N LYS A 458 23.41 -6.48 -8.22
CA LYS A 458 24.41 -5.93 -9.15
C LYS A 458 24.30 -4.43 -9.38
N LEU A 459 23.20 -3.80 -8.95
CA LEU A 459 22.83 -2.41 -9.22
C LEU A 459 22.69 -2.06 -10.70
N GLU A 460 22.70 -3.08 -11.57
CA GLU A 460 22.51 -2.96 -13.00
C GLU A 460 21.81 -4.21 -13.57
N LEU A 461 21.01 -4.01 -14.61
CA LEU A 461 20.43 -5.08 -15.43
C LEU A 461 20.59 -4.63 -16.87
N SER A 462 21.40 -5.35 -17.66
CA SER A 462 21.62 -4.94 -19.05
C SER A 462 20.35 -5.12 -19.90
N ASP A 463 20.19 -4.26 -20.91
CA ASP A 463 19.02 -4.29 -21.79
C ASP A 463 18.83 -5.65 -22.44
N TYR A 464 19.94 -6.35 -22.74
CA TYR A 464 19.90 -7.73 -23.24
C TYR A 464 19.09 -8.67 -22.32
N HIS A 465 19.32 -8.63 -21.00
CA HIS A 465 18.61 -9.47 -20.04
C HIS A 465 17.15 -9.05 -19.88
N ARG A 466 16.89 -7.73 -19.89
CA ARG A 466 15.53 -7.18 -19.88
C ARG A 466 14.73 -7.63 -21.10
N PHE A 467 15.30 -7.57 -22.30
CA PHE A 467 14.67 -8.05 -23.52
C PHE A 467 14.41 -9.57 -23.50
N LYS A 468 15.33 -10.37 -22.95
CA LYS A 468 15.09 -11.83 -22.81
C LYS A 468 13.91 -12.14 -21.90
N ALA A 469 13.78 -11.41 -20.80
CA ALA A 469 12.65 -11.55 -19.89
C ALA A 469 11.34 -11.04 -20.51
N LYS A 470 11.38 -9.90 -21.23
CA LYS A 470 10.23 -9.36 -21.97
C LYS A 470 9.68 -10.37 -22.99
N ILE A 471 10.55 -10.97 -23.81
CA ILE A 471 10.13 -12.01 -24.77
C ILE A 471 9.44 -13.19 -24.08
N VAL A 472 9.82 -13.57 -22.86
CA VAL A 472 9.11 -14.63 -22.13
C VAL A 472 7.72 -14.16 -21.69
N ALA A 473 7.60 -12.94 -21.18
CA ALA A 473 6.31 -12.34 -20.81
C ALA A 473 5.37 -12.22 -22.03
N ASP A 474 5.84 -11.64 -23.15
CA ASP A 474 5.02 -11.50 -24.36
C ASP A 474 4.51 -12.87 -24.88
N GLN A 475 5.29 -13.94 -24.72
CA GLN A 475 4.88 -15.28 -25.12
C GLN A 475 3.96 -15.97 -24.10
N LEU A 476 3.98 -15.56 -22.84
CA LEU A 476 3.01 -15.99 -21.84
C LEU A 476 1.64 -15.37 -22.12
N GLU A 477 1.61 -14.07 -22.42
CA GLU A 477 0.40 -13.32 -22.77
C GLU A 477 -0.26 -13.89 -24.04
N LEU A 478 0.52 -14.16 -25.09
CA LEU A 478 -0.01 -14.80 -26.30
C LEU A 478 -0.54 -16.22 -26.04
N LEU A 479 0.10 -16.97 -25.13
CA LEU A 479 -0.39 -18.29 -24.73
C LEU A 479 -1.69 -18.17 -23.93
N GLU A 480 -1.81 -17.17 -23.06
CA GLU A 480 -3.02 -16.86 -22.31
C GLU A 480 -4.18 -16.59 -23.27
N HIS A 481 -4.03 -15.65 -24.19
CA HIS A 481 -5.08 -15.34 -25.19
C HIS A 481 -5.48 -16.56 -26.02
N ALA A 482 -4.52 -17.32 -26.54
CA ALA A 482 -4.82 -18.52 -27.31
C ALA A 482 -5.59 -19.58 -26.50
N MET A 483 -5.39 -19.62 -25.18
CA MET A 483 -6.10 -20.52 -24.28
C MET A 483 -7.49 -20.00 -23.91
N GLU A 484 -7.67 -18.69 -23.76
CA GLU A 484 -8.98 -18.05 -23.55
C GLU A 484 -9.89 -18.20 -24.77
N ASP A 485 -9.32 -18.09 -25.98
CA ASP A 485 -10.04 -18.22 -27.26
C ASP A 485 -10.24 -19.69 -27.69
N GLU A 486 -9.81 -20.65 -26.86
CA GLU A 486 -9.89 -22.11 -27.11
C GLU A 486 -9.18 -22.58 -28.40
N GLU A 487 -8.18 -21.82 -28.87
CA GLU A 487 -7.49 -22.06 -30.15
C GLU A 487 -6.35 -23.09 -30.03
N THR A 488 -6.72 -24.37 -30.11
CA THR A 488 -5.81 -25.49 -29.82
C THR A 488 -4.49 -25.51 -30.61
N GLU A 489 -4.48 -25.05 -31.87
CA GLU A 489 -3.25 -25.00 -32.69
C GLU A 489 -2.34 -23.83 -32.28
N GLU A 490 -2.92 -22.68 -31.92
CA GLU A 490 -2.17 -21.53 -31.39
C GLU A 490 -1.56 -21.85 -30.03
N VAL A 491 -2.30 -22.53 -29.15
CA VAL A 491 -1.80 -23.00 -27.85
C VAL A 491 -0.55 -23.87 -28.02
N LYS A 492 -0.53 -24.80 -28.98
CA LYS A 492 0.66 -25.64 -29.27
C LYS A 492 1.83 -24.81 -29.81
N HIS A 493 1.52 -23.84 -30.67
CA HIS A 493 2.49 -22.94 -31.27
C HIS A 493 3.19 -22.09 -30.20
N TYR A 494 2.43 -21.33 -29.41
CA TYR A 494 2.94 -20.46 -28.36
C TYR A 494 3.60 -21.26 -27.22
N SER A 495 3.08 -22.44 -26.85
CA SER A 495 3.76 -23.35 -25.92
C SER A 495 5.18 -23.71 -26.35
N THR A 496 5.40 -23.87 -27.66
CA THR A 496 6.73 -24.20 -28.21
C THR A 496 7.65 -22.99 -28.25
N LEU A 497 7.11 -21.82 -28.63
CA LEU A 497 7.86 -20.57 -28.62
C LEU A 497 8.27 -20.16 -27.20
N LEU A 498 7.35 -20.24 -26.25
CA LEU A 498 7.59 -19.97 -24.83
C LEU A 498 8.69 -20.87 -24.26
N ALA A 499 8.65 -22.19 -24.54
CA ALA A 499 9.70 -23.11 -24.09
C ALA A 499 11.10 -22.72 -24.62
N ARG A 500 11.18 -22.25 -25.87
CA ARG A 500 12.44 -21.75 -26.48
C ARG A 500 12.86 -20.39 -25.93
N ALA A 501 11.92 -19.48 -25.71
CA ALA A 501 12.16 -18.18 -25.10
C ALA A 501 12.76 -18.35 -23.69
N HIS A 502 12.13 -19.18 -22.87
CA HIS A 502 12.61 -19.54 -21.53
C HIS A 502 14.02 -20.09 -21.57
N ALA A 503 14.32 -21.09 -22.42
CA ALA A 503 15.66 -21.67 -22.49
C ALA A 503 16.75 -20.64 -22.83
N ARG A 504 16.45 -19.69 -23.73
CA ARG A 504 17.37 -18.59 -24.07
C ARG A 504 17.53 -17.60 -22.91
N MET A 505 16.45 -17.32 -22.19
CA MET A 505 16.48 -16.46 -21.00
C MET A 505 17.31 -17.11 -19.89
N THR A 506 17.02 -18.35 -19.50
CA THR A 506 17.77 -19.08 -18.47
C THR A 506 19.27 -19.09 -18.76
N ARG A 507 19.65 -19.33 -20.02
CA ARG A 507 21.05 -19.30 -20.42
C ARG A 507 21.68 -17.91 -20.24
N ALA A 508 21.01 -16.85 -20.68
CA ALA A 508 21.49 -15.49 -20.51
C ALA A 508 21.71 -15.14 -19.03
N TYR A 509 20.73 -15.43 -18.17
CA TYR A 509 20.82 -15.12 -16.74
C TYR A 509 21.85 -15.98 -15.99
N ARG A 510 22.15 -17.20 -16.44
CA ARG A 510 23.24 -18.02 -15.86
C ARG A 510 24.64 -17.59 -16.31
N GLU A 511 24.73 -16.91 -17.45
CA GLU A 511 25.99 -16.36 -17.99
C GLU A 511 26.29 -14.95 -17.43
N LEU A 512 25.51 -14.49 -16.44
CA LEU A 512 25.73 -13.23 -15.74
C LEU A 512 27.06 -13.25 -14.96
N PRO A 513 27.98 -12.28 -15.18
CA PRO A 513 29.34 -12.29 -14.63
C PRO A 513 29.44 -12.11 -13.12
#